data_AF-A0A378IY72-F1
#
_entry.id   AF-A0A378IY72-F1
#
_cell.length_a   1.000
_cell.length_b   1.000
_cell.length_c   1.000
_cell.angle_alpha   90.00
_cell.angle_beta   90.00
_cell.angle_gamma   90.00
#
_symmetry.space_group_name_H-M   'P 1'
#
loop_
_entity.id
_entity.type
_entity.pdbx_description
1 polymer ?
#
loop_
_entity_poly.entity_id
_entity_poly.type
_entity_poly.pdbx_seq_one_letter_code
_entity_poly.pdbx_strand_id
1 'polypeptide(L)'
;MKKIEKALVLLVFTAGLICLFLSLIVLSIKLLESSAVLFDIAGLLQLELAGFFDHLFKELCDEEKFPYGPPSSITREILGTPEIQPLISLRALFFYNKKLGLSLLLFSSLIQFLSIWM
;
A
#
# COMPACT_ATOMS: atom_id res chain seq x y z
N MET A 1 -4.29 -21.77 7.63
CA MET A 1 -3.61 -20.91 6.64
C MET A 1 -3.18 -19.56 7.23
N LYS A 2 -4.10 -18.75 7.79
CA LYS A 2 -3.80 -17.42 8.38
C LYS A 2 -2.64 -17.30 9.40
N LYS A 3 -2.18 -18.40 10.03
CA LYS A 3 -1.03 -18.37 10.96
C LYS A 3 0.33 -18.34 10.22
N ILE A 4 0.43 -19.03 9.09
CA ILE A 4 1.67 -19.13 8.30
C ILE A 4 1.93 -17.81 7.57
N GLU A 5 0.88 -17.22 6.99
CA GLU A 5 0.98 -15.91 6.31
C GLU A 5 1.38 -14.79 7.28
N LYS A 6 0.84 -14.79 8.50
CA LYS A 6 1.26 -13.85 9.56
C LYS A 6 2.72 -14.03 9.96
N ALA A 7 3.20 -15.28 10.02
CA ALA A 7 4.60 -15.56 10.31
C ALA A 7 5.51 -15.09 9.17
N LEU A 8 5.09 -15.26 7.92
CA LEU A 8 5.79 -14.73 6.75
C LEU A 8 5.90 -13.20 6.79
N VAL A 9 4.79 -12.49 7.04
CA VAL A 9 4.83 -11.01 7.17
C VAL A 9 5.78 -10.57 8.28
N LEU A 10 5.73 -11.23 9.43
CA LEU A 10 6.62 -10.90 10.54
C LEU A 10 8.09 -11.15 10.19
N LEU A 11 8.40 -12.25 9.48
CA LEU A 11 9.75 -12.57 9.04
C LEU A 11 10.29 -11.53 8.03
N VAL A 12 9.49 -11.17 7.03
CA VAL A 12 9.90 -10.17 6.02
C VAL A 12 10.09 -8.80 6.68
N PHE A 13 9.23 -8.43 7.62
CA PHE A 13 9.34 -7.18 8.36
C PHE A 13 10.61 -7.12 9.23
N THR A 14 10.93 -8.19 9.96
CA THR A 14 12.15 -8.23 10.77
C THR A 14 13.41 -8.25 9.90
N ALA A 15 13.40 -8.94 8.76
CA ALA A 15 14.48 -8.90 7.78
C ALA A 15 14.70 -7.48 7.23
N GLY A 16 13.62 -6.74 6.94
CA GLY A 16 13.68 -5.34 6.53
C GLY A 16 14.32 -4.43 7.59
N LEU A 17 13.94 -4.60 8.86
CA LEU A 17 14.53 -3.87 9.99
C LEU A 17 16.03 -4.17 10.17
N ILE A 18 16.43 -5.43 10.06
CA ILE A 18 17.85 -5.82 10.13
C ILE A 18 18.63 -5.17 9.00
N CYS A 19 18.09 -5.19 7.78
CA CYS A 19 18.72 -4.60 6.60
C CYS A 19 18.88 -3.07 6.74
N LEU A 20 17.86 -2.39 7.25
CA LEU A 20 17.89 -0.95 7.56
C LEU A 20 18.92 -0.62 8.65
N PHE A 21 19.00 -1.44 9.70
CA PHE A 21 20.00 -1.22 10.74
C PHE A 21 21.43 -1.44 10.23
N LEU A 22 21.63 -2.47 9.41
CA LEU A 22 22.92 -2.74 8.77
C LEU A 22 23.32 -1.63 7.79
N SER A 23 22.36 -1.07 7.04
CA SER A 23 22.63 0.02 6.10
C SER A 23 23.10 1.29 6.81
N LEU A 24 22.58 1.57 8.01
CA LEU A 24 23.02 2.71 8.83
C LEU A 24 24.45 2.55 9.36
N ILE A 25 24.89 1.31 9.67
CA ILE A 25 26.26 1.04 10.16
C ILE A 25 27.27 1.07 9.02
N VAL A 26 26.95 0.39 7.91
CA VAL A 26 27.87 0.20 6.79
C VAL A 26 27.85 1.38 5.81
N LEU A 27 26.85 2.27 5.91
CA LEU A 27 26.58 3.35 4.95
C LEU A 27 26.49 2.83 3.50
N SER A 28 25.80 1.71 3.31
CA SER A 28 25.60 1.12 1.98
C SER A 28 24.23 1.46 1.43
N ILE A 29 24.20 2.17 0.30
CA ILE A 29 22.97 2.52 -0.43
C ILE A 29 22.24 1.26 -0.89
N LYS A 30 22.96 0.21 -1.34
CA LYS A 30 22.36 -1.05 -1.77
C LYS A 30 21.56 -1.75 -0.66
N LEU A 31 22.02 -1.67 0.58
CA LEU A 31 21.31 -2.22 1.74
C LEU A 31 20.10 -1.36 2.09
N LEU A 32 20.19 -0.04 1.93
CA LEU A 32 19.07 0.88 2.12
C LEU A 32 17.94 0.57 1.12
N GLU A 33 18.25 0.43 -0.17
CA GLU A 33 17.29 0.03 -1.21
C GLU A 33 16.67 -1.33 -0.90
N SER A 34 17.50 -2.31 -0.52
CA SER A 34 17.03 -3.65 -0.16
C SER A 34 16.06 -3.62 1.03
N SER A 35 16.33 -2.78 2.03
CA SER A 35 15.44 -2.61 3.18
C SER A 35 14.09 -2.02 2.77
N ALA A 36 14.09 -1.06 1.83
CA ALA A 36 12.87 -0.43 1.35
C ALA A 36 11.97 -1.42 0.58
N VAL A 37 12.57 -2.24 -0.30
CA VAL A 37 11.85 -3.30 -1.02
C VAL A 37 11.27 -4.35 -0.06
N LEU A 38 11.98 -4.69 1.01
CA LEU A 38 11.45 -5.61 2.03
C LEU A 38 10.26 -5.03 2.79
N PHE A 39 10.27 -3.73 3.09
CA PHE A 39 9.10 -3.05 3.66
C PHE A 39 7.93 -2.96 2.68
N ASP A 40 8.18 -2.82 1.37
CA ASP A 40 7.13 -2.88 0.35
C ASP A 40 6.42 -4.23 0.33
N ILE A 41 7.20 -5.31 0.30
CA ILE A 41 6.67 -6.68 0.26
C ILE A 41 5.90 -6.98 1.56
N ALA A 42 6.41 -6.58 2.72
CA ALA A 42 5.71 -6.73 3.99
C ALA A 42 4.40 -5.93 4.04
N GLY A 43 4.39 -4.71 3.50
CA GLY A 43 3.20 -3.87 3.40
C GLY A 43 2.12 -4.47 2.48
N LEU A 44 2.51 -4.97 1.31
CA LEU A 44 1.63 -5.65 0.36
C LEU A 44 0.99 -6.90 0.97
N LEU A 45 1.80 -7.79 1.55
CA LEU A 45 1.32 -9.01 2.20
C LEU A 45 0.38 -8.69 3.36
N GLN A 46 0.65 -7.63 4.12
CA GLN A 46 -0.22 -7.19 5.20
C GLN A 46 -1.57 -6.66 4.68
N LEU A 47 -1.58 -5.95 3.55
CA LEU A 47 -2.81 -5.48 2.90
C LEU A 47 -3.66 -6.63 2.36
N GLU A 48 -3.01 -7.65 1.78
CA GLU A 48 -3.65 -8.88 1.32
C GLU A 48 -4.30 -9.61 2.51
N LEU A 49 -3.58 -9.80 3.61
CA LEU A 49 -4.12 -10.42 4.82
C LEU A 49 -5.26 -9.64 5.47
N ALA A 50 -5.26 -8.31 5.30
CA ALA A 50 -6.31 -7.44 5.77
C ALA A 50 -7.54 -7.41 4.84
N GLY A 51 -7.56 -8.24 3.78
CA GLY A 51 -8.66 -8.30 2.81
C GLY A 51 -8.84 -6.97 2.08
N PHE A 52 -7.75 -6.25 1.82
CA PHE A 52 -7.83 -4.98 1.07
C PHE A 52 -8.29 -5.19 -0.35
N PHE A 53 -7.65 -6.11 -1.06
CA PHE A 53 -7.96 -6.38 -2.45
C PHE A 53 -9.37 -6.96 -2.62
N ASP A 54 -9.81 -7.87 -1.74
CA ASP A 54 -11.17 -8.41 -1.78
C ASP A 54 -12.24 -7.33 -1.65
N HIS A 55 -12.04 -6.38 -0.72
CA HIS A 55 -12.97 -5.25 -0.56
C HIS A 55 -12.92 -4.30 -1.77
N LEU A 56 -11.72 -4.05 -2.29
CA LEU A 56 -11.53 -3.17 -3.44
C LEU A 56 -12.19 -3.75 -4.70
N PHE A 57 -12.00 -5.05 -4.96
CA PHE A 57 -12.65 -5.74 -6.07
C PHE A 57 -14.17 -5.77 -5.90
N LYS A 58 -14.68 -6.07 -4.71
CA LYS A 58 -16.12 -6.09 -4.47
C LYS A 58 -16.78 -4.73 -4.72
N GLU A 59 -16.11 -3.63 -4.39
CA GLU A 59 -16.65 -2.28 -4.55
C GLU A 59 -16.48 -1.73 -5.97
N LEU A 60 -15.42 -2.12 -6.67
CA LEU A 60 -15.16 -1.70 -8.05
C LEU A 60 -15.89 -2.55 -9.10
N CYS A 61 -16.18 -3.82 -8.78
CA CYS A 61 -16.90 -4.76 -9.64
C CYS A 61 -18.36 -4.97 -9.18
N ASP A 62 -18.91 -4.04 -8.39
CA ASP A 62 -20.31 -4.08 -7.96
C ASP A 62 -21.24 -3.83 -9.16
N GLU A 63 -21.74 -4.92 -9.76
CA GLU A 63 -22.64 -4.87 -10.93
C GLU A 63 -24.00 -4.22 -10.61
N GLU A 64 -24.46 -4.25 -9.35
CA GLU A 64 -25.69 -3.55 -8.95
C GLU A 64 -25.51 -2.03 -9.00
N LYS A 65 -24.29 -1.56 -8.75
CA LYS A 65 -23.93 -0.14 -8.75
C LYS A 65 -23.46 0.34 -10.13
N PHE A 66 -22.86 -0.56 -10.92
CA PHE A 66 -22.30 -0.28 -12.24
C PHE A 66 -22.63 -1.41 -13.23
N PRO A 67 -23.89 -1.50 -13.70
CA PRO A 67 -24.38 -2.61 -14.53
C PRO A 67 -23.72 -2.70 -15.92
N TYR A 68 -22.98 -1.68 -16.34
CA TYR A 68 -22.24 -1.64 -17.61
C TYR A 68 -20.72 -1.55 -17.41
N GLY A 69 -20.24 -1.94 -16.24
CA GLY A 69 -18.83 -1.84 -15.85
C GLY A 69 -18.47 -0.50 -15.19
N PRO A 70 -17.29 -0.40 -14.55
CA PRO A 70 -16.85 0.81 -13.86
C PRO A 70 -16.79 1.98 -14.84
N PRO A 71 -17.35 3.16 -14.50
CA PRO A 71 -17.46 4.27 -15.44
C PRO A 71 -16.07 4.72 -15.87
N SER A 72 -15.87 4.86 -17.19
CA SER A 72 -14.65 5.40 -17.77
C SER A 72 -14.37 6.81 -17.23
N SER A 73 -13.11 7.25 -17.22
CA SER A 73 -12.77 8.59 -16.68
C SER A 73 -13.59 9.70 -17.36
N ILE A 74 -13.89 9.53 -18.65
CA ILE A 74 -14.70 10.43 -19.47
C ILE A 74 -16.16 10.44 -18.99
N THR A 75 -16.72 9.27 -18.67
CA THR A 75 -18.10 9.16 -18.15
C THR A 75 -18.24 9.77 -16.76
N ARG A 76 -17.19 9.70 -15.92
CA ARG A 76 -17.15 10.38 -14.61
C ARG A 76 -17.06 11.90 -14.73
N GLU A 77 -16.36 12.39 -15.75
CA GLU A 77 -16.17 13.81 -16.04
C GLU A 77 -17.46 14.45 -16.61
N ILE A 78 -18.19 13.73 -17.46
CA ILE A 78 -19.47 14.19 -18.03
C ILE A 78 -20.59 14.24 -16.97
N LEU A 79 -20.60 13.30 -16.02
CA LEU A 79 -21.62 13.24 -14.97
C LEU A 79 -21.32 14.13 -13.75
N GLY A 80 -20.14 14.76 -13.68
CA GLY A 80 -19.71 15.47 -12.48
C GLY A 80 -18.95 16.74 -12.77
N THR A 81 -19.59 17.89 -12.61
CA THR A 81 -18.97 19.10 -12.03
C THR A 81 -20.05 20.13 -11.69
N PRO A 82 -19.95 20.92 -10.60
CA PRO A 82 -18.81 21.12 -9.70
C PRO A 82 -19.14 20.89 -8.21
N GLU A 83 -18.14 20.98 -7.33
CA GLU A 83 -18.24 21.14 -5.85
C GLU A 83 -17.83 19.98 -4.91
N ILE A 84 -17.43 18.79 -5.38
CA ILE A 84 -16.96 17.76 -4.43
C ILE A 84 -15.44 17.74 -4.30
N GLN A 85 -15.01 18.66 -3.44
CA GLN A 85 -13.83 18.74 -2.56
C GLN A 85 -12.75 17.64 -2.66
N PRO A 86 -11.46 17.99 -2.44
CA PRO A 86 -10.34 17.04 -2.29
C PRO A 86 -10.50 16.03 -1.12
N LEU A 87 -11.60 16.14 -0.37
CA LEU A 87 -12.00 15.27 0.73
C LEU A 87 -12.52 13.88 0.30
N ILE A 88 -12.83 13.62 -0.98
CA ILE A 88 -13.13 12.24 -1.46
C ILE A 88 -11.83 11.45 -1.74
N SER A 89 -10.76 12.13 -2.16
CA SER A 89 -9.52 11.48 -2.59
C SER A 89 -8.67 10.93 -1.44
N LEU A 90 -8.82 11.46 -0.23
CA LEU A 90 -8.05 11.09 0.97
C LEU A 90 -8.87 10.36 2.04
N ARG A 91 -10.20 10.39 1.99
CA ARG A 91 -11.07 9.82 3.04
C ARG A 91 -11.38 8.34 2.83
N ALA A 92 -11.26 7.84 1.61
CA ALA A 92 -11.23 6.41 1.26
C ALA A 92 -9.89 5.73 1.63
N LEU A 93 -8.87 6.51 1.99
CA LEU A 93 -7.49 6.06 2.20
C LEU A 93 -7.29 5.28 3.54
N PHE A 94 -8.32 5.16 4.39
CA PHE A 94 -8.08 5.04 5.84
C PHE A 94 -8.96 4.09 6.68
N PHE A 95 -9.98 3.40 6.14
CA PHE A 95 -10.99 2.79 7.02
C PHE A 95 -10.80 1.29 7.32
N TYR A 96 -9.92 1.07 8.30
CA TYR A 96 -10.24 0.52 9.63
C TYR A 96 -9.56 -0.78 10.13
N ASN A 97 -8.69 -1.43 9.33
CA ASN A 97 -7.55 -2.20 9.86
C ASN A 97 -6.48 -2.57 8.79
N LYS A 98 -6.31 -1.68 7.81
CA LYS A 98 -5.35 -1.78 6.70
C LYS A 98 -4.21 -0.75 6.81
N LYS A 99 -4.29 0.10 7.84
CA LYS A 99 -3.40 1.24 8.07
C LYS A 99 -1.95 0.83 8.21
N LEU A 100 -1.67 -0.33 8.84
CA LEU A 100 -0.31 -0.80 9.02
C LEU A 100 0.37 -1.15 7.69
N GLY A 101 -0.30 -1.94 6.83
CA GLY A 101 0.25 -2.30 5.52
C GLY A 101 0.44 -1.08 4.62
N LEU A 102 -0.53 -0.17 4.61
CA LEU A 102 -0.42 1.09 3.87
C LEU A 102 0.65 2.03 4.44
N SER A 103 0.82 2.09 5.76
CA SER A 103 1.89 2.87 6.39
C SER A 103 3.27 2.30 6.10
N LEU A 104 3.41 0.97 5.98
CA LEU A 104 4.65 0.33 5.56
C LEU A 104 5.03 0.74 4.13
N LEU A 105 4.05 0.78 3.22
CA LEU A 105 4.26 1.23 1.83
C LEU A 105 4.61 2.73 1.73
N LEU A 106 4.00 3.57 2.56
CA LEU A 106 4.36 4.98 2.59
C LEU A 106 5.77 5.17 3.17
N PHE A 107 6.11 4.39 4.19
CA PHE A 107 7.43 4.41 4.81
C PHE A 107 8.54 3.91 3.86
N SER A 108 8.32 2.79 3.16
CA SER A 108 9.25 2.28 2.15
C SER A 108 9.45 3.28 1.00
N SER A 109 8.38 3.93 0.53
CA SER A 109 8.46 4.93 -0.53
C SER A 109 9.28 6.15 -0.11
N LEU A 110 9.16 6.59 1.15
CA LEU A 110 10.03 7.64 1.70
C LEU A 110 11.50 7.20 1.76
N ILE A 111 11.78 5.95 2.15
CA ILE A 111 13.14 5.42 2.14
C ILE A 111 13.70 5.34 0.72
N GLN A 112 12.92 4.86 -0.26
CA GLN A 112 13.32 4.84 -1.67
C GLN A 112 13.61 6.25 -2.18
N PHE A 113 12.76 7.21 -1.85
CA PHE A 113 12.97 8.59 -2.22
C PHE A 113 14.29 9.11 -1.64
N LEU A 114 14.53 8.92 -0.34
CA LEU A 114 15.80 9.31 0.29
C LEU A 114 17.00 8.61 -0.33
N SER A 115 16.87 7.34 -0.72
CA SER A 115 17.93 6.57 -1.36
C SER A 115 18.31 7.10 -2.74
N ILE A 116 17.40 7.76 -3.46
CA ILE A 116 17.71 8.41 -4.75
C ILE A 116 18.58 9.66 -4.56
N TRP A 117 18.48 10.31 -3.40
CA TRP A 117 19.19 11.55 -3.09
C TRP A 117 20.52 11.35 -2.35
N MET A 118 20.86 10.12 -1.96
CA MET A 118 22.11 9.75 -1.29
C MET A 118 23.11 9.14 -2.27
#